data_AF-A0A9D9BUV1-F1
#
_entry.id   AF-A0A9D9BUV1-F1
#
_cell.length_a   1.000
_cell.length_b   1.000
_cell.length_c   1.000
_cell.angle_alpha   90.00
_cell.angle_beta   90.00
_cell.angle_gamma   90.00
#
_symmetry.space_group_name_H-M   'P 1'
#
loop_
_entity.id
_entity.type
_entity.pdbx_description
1 polymer ?
#
loop_
_entity_poly.entity_id
_entity_poly.type
_entity_poly.pdbx_seq_one_letter_code
_entity_poly.pdbx_strand_id
1 'polypeptide(L)'
;MRFARQHPFYGFLFLEPQDYRRVYNQLIAMRDADLKKGDSSSGFPSGFAEWCKDDLAELAKEPRYKKRLEEHLNQLDLSITARERELANTYLQQELQKMKDKYELIKGFISS
;
A
#
# COMPACT_ATOMS: atom_id res chain seq x y z
N MET A 1 -10.28 2.17 -30.34
CA MET A 1 -10.63 2.40 -28.92
C MET A 1 -9.41 2.07 -28.07
N ARG A 2 -8.79 3.01 -27.35
CA ARG A 2 -7.69 2.69 -26.42
C ARG A 2 -8.28 2.67 -25.00
N PHE A 3 -8.44 1.47 -24.44
CA PHE A 3 -8.95 1.29 -23.09
C PHE A 3 -7.87 1.67 -22.07
N ALA A 4 -8.25 2.40 -21.02
CA ALA A 4 -7.41 2.58 -19.84
C ALA A 4 -7.08 1.21 -19.23
N ARG A 5 -5.86 1.05 -18.70
CA ARG A 5 -5.38 -0.22 -18.13
C ARG A 5 -4.89 0.01 -16.70
N GLN A 6 -5.02 -1.00 -15.85
CA GLN A 6 -4.49 -0.92 -14.48
C GLN A 6 -2.98 -0.79 -14.48
N HIS A 7 -2.47 0.02 -13.54
CA HIS A 7 -1.05 0.13 -13.26
C HIS A 7 -0.53 -1.25 -12.82
N PRO A 8 0.57 -1.77 -13.41
CA PRO A 8 1.03 -3.13 -13.16
C PRO A 8 1.38 -3.39 -11.69
N PHE A 9 1.96 -2.39 -11.00
CA PHE A 9 2.22 -2.45 -9.56
C PHE A 9 0.99 -2.08 -8.71
N TYR A 10 0.47 -0.86 -8.84
CA TYR A 10 -0.71 -0.37 -8.13
C TYR A 10 -2.01 -0.81 -8.82
N GLY A 11 -2.39 -2.08 -8.69
CA GLY A 11 -3.55 -2.67 -9.39
C GLY A 11 -4.90 -1.92 -9.25
N PHE A 12 -5.04 -0.99 -8.30
CA PHE A 12 -6.22 -0.12 -8.18
C PHE A 12 -6.22 1.08 -9.15
N LEU A 13 -5.04 1.54 -9.58
CA LEU A 13 -4.88 2.77 -10.35
C LEU A 13 -5.00 2.49 -11.85
N PHE A 14 -6.07 2.94 -12.49
CA PHE A 14 -6.14 2.93 -13.95
C PHE A 14 -5.24 4.02 -14.54
N LEU A 15 -4.51 3.69 -15.59
CA LEU A 15 -3.62 4.56 -16.35
C LEU A 15 -4.21 4.88 -17.71
N GLU A 16 -3.96 6.10 -18.18
CA GLU A 16 -4.20 6.44 -19.56
C GLU A 16 -3.30 5.63 -20.49
N PRO A 17 -3.68 5.43 -21.76
CA PRO A 17 -2.94 4.57 -22.66
C PRO A 17 -1.48 4.98 -22.89
N GLN A 18 -1.14 6.26 -22.73
CA GLN A 18 0.24 6.74 -22.86
C GLN A 18 1.05 6.43 -21.59
N ASP A 19 0.50 6.70 -20.42
CA ASP A 19 1.15 6.42 -19.14
C ASP A 19 1.34 4.93 -18.91
N TYR A 20 0.33 4.12 -19.27
CA TYR A 20 0.46 2.67 -19.22
C TYR A 20 1.63 2.18 -20.07
N ARG A 21 1.81 2.71 -21.29
CA ARG A 21 2.94 2.34 -22.15
C ARG A 21 4.27 2.75 -21.54
N ARG A 22 4.35 3.96 -20.96
CA ARG A 22 5.55 4.46 -20.30
C ARG A 22 5.95 3.56 -19.13
N VAL A 23 5.01 3.26 -18.23
CA VAL A 23 5.22 2.37 -17.07
C VAL A 23 5.59 0.96 -17.52
N TYR A 24 4.88 0.41 -18.52
CA TYR A 24 5.15 -0.95 -19.00
C TYR A 24 6.51 -1.08 -19.71
N ASN A 25 6.91 -0.06 -20.48
CA ASN A 25 8.23 -0.03 -21.10
C ASN A 25 9.33 0.06 -20.03
N GLN A 26 9.12 0.85 -18.97
CA GLN A 26 10.06 0.91 -17.86
C GLN A 26 10.19 -0.45 -17.16
N LEU A 27 9.08 -1.12 -16.90
CA LEU A 27 9.06 -2.47 -16.32
C LEU A 27 9.90 -3.45 -17.16
N ILE A 28 9.71 -3.46 -18.48
CA ILE A 28 10.48 -4.32 -19.39
C ILE A 28 11.97 -3.96 -19.34
N ALA A 29 12.31 -2.68 -19.40
CA ALA A 29 13.70 -2.23 -19.39
C ALA A 29 14.43 -2.66 -18.11
N MET A 30 13.78 -2.56 -16.95
CA MET A 30 14.33 -2.99 -15.67
C MET A 30 14.48 -4.51 -15.60
N ARG A 31 13.48 -5.27 -16.08
CA ARG A 31 13.57 -6.73 -16.19
C ARG A 31 14.73 -7.16 -17.07
N ASP A 32 14.88 -6.54 -18.23
CA ASP A 32 15.96 -6.87 -19.16
C ASP A 32 17.34 -6.50 -18.57
N ALA A 33 17.41 -5.49 -17.69
CA ALA A 33 18.62 -5.15 -16.96
C ALA A 33 18.99 -6.20 -15.88
N ASP A 34 18.00 -6.75 -15.19
CA ASP A 34 18.20 -7.82 -14.20
C ASP A 34 18.62 -9.13 -14.86
N LEU A 35 17.97 -9.51 -15.96
CA LEU A 35 18.35 -10.68 -16.75
C LEU A 35 19.80 -10.59 -17.23
N LYS A 36 20.27 -9.40 -17.63
CA LYS A 36 21.67 -9.17 -18.00
C LYS A 36 22.64 -9.32 -16.83
N LYS A 37 22.19 -9.09 -15.60
CA LYS A 37 22.98 -9.32 -14.37
C LYS A 37 22.92 -10.76 -13.87
N GLY A 38 22.17 -11.63 -14.58
CA GLY A 38 21.97 -13.03 -14.19
C GLY A 38 20.86 -13.24 -13.17
N ASP A 39 20.06 -12.22 -12.87
CA ASP A 39 18.87 -12.37 -12.03
C ASP A 39 17.67 -12.78 -12.89
N SER A 40 17.21 -14.01 -12.67
CA SER A 40 16.03 -14.59 -13.34
C SER A 40 14.90 -14.89 -12.34
N SER A 41 14.87 -14.18 -11.22
CA SER A 41 13.80 -14.32 -10.22
C SER A 41 12.43 -14.01 -10.82
N SER A 42 11.40 -14.68 -10.29
CA SER A 42 10.02 -14.41 -10.66
C SER A 42 9.48 -13.19 -9.92
N GLY A 43 8.56 -12.45 -10.53
CA GLY A 43 7.96 -11.25 -9.94
C GLY A 43 8.36 -9.97 -10.65
N PHE A 44 8.32 -8.85 -9.92
CA PHE A 44 8.76 -7.55 -10.44
C PHE A 44 10.28 -7.44 -10.40
N PRO A 45 10.90 -6.73 -11.38
CA PRO A 45 12.34 -6.54 -11.38
C PRO A 45 12.80 -5.67 -10.20
N SER A 46 14.07 -5.84 -9.86
CA SER A 46 14.78 -5.16 -8.80
C SER A 46 14.61 -3.64 -8.90
N GLY A 47 14.11 -3.04 -7.81
CA GLY A 47 13.87 -1.59 -7.70
C GLY A 47 12.64 -1.06 -8.43
N PHE A 48 11.84 -1.92 -9.08
CA PHE A 48 10.63 -1.47 -9.77
C PHE A 48 9.58 -0.91 -8.80
N ALA A 49 9.45 -1.51 -7.61
CA ALA A 49 8.55 -1.02 -6.57
C ALA A 49 8.92 0.39 -6.09
N GLU A 50 10.21 0.65 -5.88
CA GLU A 50 10.75 1.96 -5.54
C GLU A 50 10.50 2.97 -6.65
N TRP A 51 10.81 2.60 -7.90
CA TRP A 51 10.52 3.45 -9.05
C TRP A 51 9.03 3.78 -9.17
N CYS A 52 8.14 2.83 -8.88
CA CYS A 52 6.70 3.06 -8.89
C CYS A 52 6.27 4.10 -7.84
N LYS A 53 6.94 4.19 -6.69
CA LYS A 53 6.64 5.22 -5.68
C LYS A 53 6.92 6.62 -6.22
N ASP A 54 8.06 6.79 -6.89
CA ASP A 54 8.43 8.06 -7.52
C ASP A 54 7.47 8.40 -8.67
N ASP A 55 7.14 7.40 -9.51
CA ASP A 55 6.18 7.56 -10.60
C ASP A 55 4.80 7.97 -10.11
N LEU A 56 4.33 7.38 -9.01
CA LEU A 56 3.05 7.72 -8.39
C LEU A 56 3.02 9.17 -7.93
N ALA A 57 4.12 9.67 -7.37
CA ALA A 57 4.25 11.07 -6.94
C ALA A 57 4.16 12.04 -8.12
N GLU A 58 4.72 11.67 -9.29
CA GLU A 58 4.58 12.45 -10.52
C GLU A 58 3.16 12.39 -11.07
N LEU A 59 2.56 11.20 -11.16
CA LEU A 59 1.17 11.02 -11.61
C LEU A 59 0.20 11.83 -10.73
N ALA A 60 0.42 11.86 -9.41
CA ALA A 60 -0.42 12.61 -8.47
C ALA A 60 -0.49 14.12 -8.73
N LYS A 61 0.45 14.68 -9.52
CA LYS A 61 0.40 16.10 -9.94
C LYS A 61 -0.68 16.36 -10.99
N GLU A 62 -1.10 15.33 -11.73
CA GLU A 62 -2.19 15.47 -12.68
C GLU A 62 -3.56 15.38 -11.99
N PRO A 63 -4.51 16.31 -12.28
CA PRO A 63 -5.82 16.32 -11.64
C PRO A 63 -6.60 15.00 -11.74
N ARG A 64 -6.46 14.28 -12.85
CA ARG A 64 -7.16 13.01 -13.09
C ARG A 64 -6.71 11.92 -12.11
N TYR A 65 -5.41 11.82 -11.88
CA TYR A 65 -4.82 10.79 -11.05
C TYR A 65 -4.97 11.17 -9.59
N LYS A 66 -4.81 12.46 -9.26
CA LYS A 66 -5.14 12.99 -7.94
C LYS A 66 -6.54 12.56 -7.50
N LYS A 67 -7.57 12.76 -8.34
CA LYS A 67 -8.95 12.32 -8.03
C LYS A 67 -9.04 10.81 -7.77
N ARG A 68 -8.43 9.98 -8.62
CA ARG A 68 -8.41 8.51 -8.44
C ARG A 68 -7.71 8.09 -7.14
N LEU A 69 -6.64 8.80 -6.77
CA LEU A 69 -5.91 8.56 -5.52
C LEU A 69 -6.75 8.97 -4.31
N GLU A 70 -7.43 10.11 -4.35
CA GLU A 70 -8.36 10.56 -3.31
C GLU A 70 -9.50 9.56 -3.10
N GLU A 71 -10.09 9.05 -4.19
CA GLU A 71 -11.13 8.00 -4.13
C GLU A 71 -10.60 6.73 -3.45
N HIS A 72 -9.39 6.29 -3.78
CA HIS A 72 -8.78 5.12 -3.15
C HIS A 72 -8.40 5.36 -1.68
N LEU A 73 -7.91 6.55 -1.34
CA LEU A 73 -7.62 6.93 0.05
C LEU A 73 -8.89 6.87 0.92
N ASN A 74 -10.03 7.36 0.41
CA ASN A 74 -11.30 7.27 1.13
C ASN A 74 -11.72 5.80 1.35
N GLN A 75 -11.50 4.91 0.38
CA GLN A 75 -11.77 3.48 0.54
C GLN A 75 -10.85 2.83 1.58
N LEU A 76 -9.57 3.22 1.60
CA LEU A 76 -8.61 2.76 2.58
C LEU A 76 -8.98 3.22 3.98
N ASP A 77 -9.37 4.48 4.15
CA ASP A 77 -9.79 5.05 5.44
C ASP A 77 -10.99 4.30 6.04
N LEU A 78 -12.00 4.02 5.22
CA LEU A 78 -13.16 3.20 5.63
C LEU A 78 -12.73 1.79 6.03
N SER A 79 -11.82 1.17 5.28
CA SER A 79 -11.33 -0.17 5.54
C SER A 79 -10.48 -0.22 6.81
N ILE A 80 -9.60 0.76 7.02
CA ILE A 80 -8.79 0.92 8.23
C ILE A 80 -9.71 1.09 9.44
N THR A 81 -10.65 2.03 9.38
CA THR A 81 -11.61 2.27 10.46
C THR A 81 -12.39 1.00 10.83
N ALA A 82 -12.82 0.22 9.84
CA ALA A 82 -13.49 -1.05 10.08
C ALA A 82 -12.57 -2.05 10.79
N ARG A 83 -11.32 -2.20 10.32
CA ARG A 83 -10.33 -3.11 10.93
C ARG A 83 -9.93 -2.69 12.33
N GLU A 84 -9.79 -1.39 12.60
CA GLU A 84 -9.52 -0.88 13.94
C GLU A 84 -10.66 -1.21 14.91
N ARG A 85 -11.91 -1.05 14.48
CA ARG A 85 -13.08 -1.46 15.29
C ARG A 85 -13.12 -2.96 15.53
N GLU A 86 -12.80 -3.77 14.53
CA GLU A 86 -12.70 -5.22 14.69
C GLU A 86 -11.62 -5.59 15.71
N LEU A 87 -10.42 -5.01 15.57
CA LEU A 87 -9.30 -5.23 16.49
C LEU A 87 -9.63 -4.85 17.93
N ALA A 88 -10.28 -3.70 18.13
CA ALA A 88 -10.70 -3.24 19.46
C ALA A 88 -11.64 -4.23 20.17
N ASN A 89 -12.44 -4.97 19.39
CA ASN A 89 -13.41 -5.93 19.89
C ASN A 89 -12.88 -7.37 19.93
N THR A 90 -11.59 -7.59 19.62
CA THR A 90 -11.01 -8.94 19.69
C THR A 90 -10.84 -9.40 21.14
N TYR A 91 -10.91 -10.72 21.32
CA TYR A 91 -10.59 -11.36 22.60
C TYR A 91 -9.19 -10.97 23.11
N LEU A 92 -8.21 -10.85 22.21
CA LEU A 92 -6.84 -10.47 22.58
C LEU A 92 -6.76 -9.05 23.15
N GLN A 93 -7.48 -8.09 22.56
CA GLN A 93 -7.53 -6.73 23.08
C GLN A 93 -8.21 -6.67 24.46
N GLN A 94 -9.29 -7.45 24.64
CA GLN A 94 -9.98 -7.55 25.94
C GLN A 94 -9.08 -8.17 27.01
N GLU A 95 -8.37 -9.24 26.69
CA GLU A 95 -7.46 -9.91 27.63
C GLU A 95 -6.29 -9.01 28.00
N LEU A 96 -5.72 -8.29 27.04
CA LEU A 96 -4.69 -7.28 27.29
C LEU A 96 -5.18 -6.18 28.25
N GLN A 97 -6.41 -5.70 28.06
CA GLN A 97 -6.98 -4.69 28.95
C GLN A 97 -7.13 -5.22 30.38
N LYS A 98 -7.64 -6.45 30.56
CA LYS A 98 -7.73 -7.08 31.90
C LYS A 98 -6.37 -7.20 32.56
N MET A 99 -5.32 -7.55 31.81
CA MET A 99 -3.96 -7.64 32.34
C MET A 99 -3.43 -6.27 32.80
N LYS A 100 -3.69 -5.21 32.02
CA LYS A 100 -3.33 -3.82 32.40
C LYS A 100 -4.07 -3.36 33.64
N ASP A 101 -5.37 -3.61 33.72
CA ASP A 101 -6.20 -3.23 34.88
C ASP A 101 -5.69 -3.93 36.15
N LYS A 102 -5.39 -5.23 36.06
CA LYS A 102 -4.81 -6.00 37.17
C LYS A 102 -3.44 -5.45 37.60
N TYR A 103 -2.60 -5.06 36.64
CA TYR A 103 -1.30 -4.46 36.91
C TYR A 103 -1.43 -3.13 37.67
N GLU A 104 -2.25 -2.20 37.18
CA GLU A 104 -2.44 -0.90 37.83
C GLU A 104 -3.07 -1.04 39.22
N LEU A 105 -4.01 -1.97 39.41
CA LEU A 105 -4.57 -2.28 40.71
C LEU A 105 -3.49 -2.68 41.72
N ILE A 106 -2.64 -3.65 41.35
CA ILE A 106 -1.58 -4.16 42.24
C ILE A 106 -0.53 -3.08 42.49
N LYS A 107 -0.17 -2.30 41.47
CA LYS A 107 0.76 -1.18 41.59
C LYS A 107 0.26 -0.11 42.57
N GLY A 108 -1.05 0.17 42.56
CA GLY A 108 -1.69 1.08 43.51
C GLY A 108 -1.52 0.65 44.97
N PHE A 109 -1.56 -0.65 45.26
CA PHE A 109 -1.34 -1.18 46.61
C PHE A 109 0.08 -0.99 47.13
N ILE A 110 1.08 -0.97 46.24
CA ILE A 110 2.50 -0.83 46.60
C ILE A 110 2.90 0.65 46.69
N SER A 111 2.18 1.52 45.97
CA SER A 111 2.49 2.95 45.88
C SER A 111 1.76 3.81 46.93
N SER A 112 1.00 3.18 47.83
CA SER A 112 0.30 3.78 48.98
C SER A 112 1.05 3.48 50.27
#